data_AF-A0A9D1MZ77-F1
#
_entry.id   AF-A0A9D1MZ77-F1
#
_cell.length_a   1.000
_cell.length_b   1.000
_cell.length_c   1.000
_cell.angle_alpha   90.00
_cell.angle_beta   90.00
_cell.angle_gamma   90.00
#
_symmetry.space_group_name_H-M   'P 1'
#
loop_
_entity.id
_entity.type
_entity.pdbx_description
1 polymer ?
#
loop_
_entity_poly.entity_id
_entity_poly.type
_entity_poly.pdbx_seq_one_letter_code
_entity_poly.pdbx_strand_id
1 'polypeptide(L)'
;MNHYKIEFLILPNGKAPVIEWLNSLDSVTRKRINQKILRIEDGNFGDCKKLSNEISELRFTFGKGYRVYYTEKNSTIVLLINGGDKSRQSKDIEKAKEYLEFWRLKNE
;
A
#
# COMPACT_ATOMS: atom_id res chain seq x y z
N MET A 1 7.48 20.36 7.43
CA MET A 1 7.32 19.20 6.52
C MET A 1 6.39 18.23 7.21
N ASN A 2 5.41 17.66 6.49
CA ASN A 2 4.55 16.63 7.05
C ASN A 2 5.38 15.35 7.13
N HIS A 3 5.60 14.84 8.34
CA HIS A 3 6.24 13.55 8.55
C HIS A 3 5.15 12.49 8.66
N TYR A 4 5.11 11.59 7.68
CA TYR A 4 4.22 10.44 7.68
C TYR A 4 4.92 9.25 8.34
N LYS A 5 4.20 8.53 9.20
CA LYS A 5 4.60 7.20 9.64
C LYS A 5 4.12 6.18 8.62
N ILE A 6 4.98 5.23 8.21
CA ILE A 6 4.54 4.09 7.38
C ILE A 6 4.26 2.88 8.27
N GLU A 7 3.11 2.26 8.06
CA GLU A 7 2.75 0.99 8.66
C GLU A 7 2.33 -0.01 7.58
N PHE A 8 2.55 -1.29 7.85
CA PHE A 8 2.07 -2.39 7.02
C PHE A 8 0.93 -3.08 7.75
N LEU A 9 -0.16 -3.37 7.04
CA LEU A 9 -1.24 -4.16 7.60
C LEU A 9 -0.75 -5.56 7.99
N ILE A 10 -1.05 -5.96 9.23
CA ILE A 10 -0.86 -7.33 9.72
C ILE A 10 -2.24 -7.94 9.98
N LEU A 11 -2.59 -8.97 9.23
CA LEU A 11 -3.85 -9.71 9.32
C LEU A 11 -3.91 -10.61 10.57
N PRO A 12 -5.10 -11.11 10.99
CA PRO A 12 -5.23 -11.95 12.19
C PRO A 12 -4.39 -13.23 12.17
N ASN A 13 -4.17 -13.77 10.98
CA ASN A 13 -3.35 -14.96 10.76
C ASN A 13 -1.84 -14.65 10.76
N GLY A 14 -1.43 -13.44 11.16
CA GLY A 14 -0.05 -12.98 11.19
C GLY A 14 0.53 -12.59 9.83
N LYS A 15 -0.25 -12.73 8.75
CA LYS A 15 0.21 -12.38 7.41
C LYS A 15 0.28 -10.88 7.20
N ALA A 16 1.26 -10.46 6.42
CA ALA A 16 1.48 -9.07 6.07
C ALA A 16 1.48 -8.93 4.54
N PRO A 17 0.32 -8.69 3.90
CA PRO A 17 0.16 -8.87 2.45
C PRO A 17 1.22 -8.13 1.61
N VAL A 18 1.47 -6.87 1.95
CA VAL A 18 2.46 -6.05 1.23
C VAL A 18 3.90 -6.53 1.50
N ILE A 19 4.22 -6.95 2.73
CA ILE A 19 5.57 -7.45 3.07
C ILE A 19 5.83 -8.79 2.36
N GLU A 20 4.87 -9.71 2.40
CA GLU A 20 4.96 -11.00 1.70
C GLU A 20 5.16 -10.80 0.21
N TRP A 21 4.39 -9.88 -0.38
CA TRP A 21 4.58 -9.51 -1.79
C TRP A 21 5.95 -8.92 -2.06
N LEU A 22 6.41 -7.95 -1.26
CA LEU A 22 7.75 -7.36 -1.43
C LEU A 22 8.84 -8.44 -1.37
N ASN A 23 8.71 -9.41 -0.48
CA ASN A 23 9.64 -10.52 -0.33
C ASN A 23 9.65 -11.47 -1.54
N SER A 24 8.56 -11.54 -2.30
CA SER A 24 8.47 -12.34 -3.53
C SER A 24 9.13 -11.68 -4.76
N LEU A 25 9.47 -10.39 -4.69
CA LEU A 25 10.02 -9.65 -5.83
C LEU A 25 11.54 -9.84 -5.96
N ASP A 26 12.05 -9.67 -7.19
CA ASP A 26 13.48 -9.56 -7.41
C ASP A 26 14.07 -8.34 -6.68
N SER A 27 15.37 -8.41 -6.39
CA SER A 27 16.06 -7.41 -5.56
C SER A 27 15.99 -6.00 -6.14
N VAL A 28 16.01 -5.85 -7.47
CA VAL A 28 16.00 -4.56 -8.16
C VAL A 28 14.61 -3.93 -8.07
N THR A 29 13.57 -4.69 -8.37
CA THR A 29 12.17 -4.25 -8.27
C THR A 29 11.82 -3.89 -6.84
N ARG A 30 12.16 -4.75 -5.86
CA ARG A 30 11.92 -4.50 -4.43
C ARG A 30 12.60 -3.22 -3.96
N LYS A 31 13.87 -3.00 -4.33
CA LYS A 31 14.62 -1.79 -3.95
C LYS A 31 13.94 -0.52 -4.48
N ARG A 32 13.50 -0.52 -5.74
CA ARG A 32 12.80 0.62 -6.35
C ARG A 32 11.49 0.95 -5.64
N ILE A 33 10.71 -0.08 -5.28
CA ILE A 33 9.45 0.11 -4.55
C ILE A 33 9.71 0.66 -3.15
N ASN A 34 10.64 0.06 -2.40
CA ASN A 34 10.99 0.51 -1.06
C ASN A 34 11.49 1.96 -1.04
N GLN A 35 12.31 2.36 -2.01
CA GLN A 35 12.76 3.76 -2.13
C GLN A 35 11.60 4.74 -2.32
N LYS A 36 10.55 4.36 -3.06
CA LYS A 36 9.35 5.21 -3.19
C LYS A 36 8.57 5.24 -1.87
N ILE A 37 8.41 4.10 -1.19
CA ILE A 37 7.74 4.03 0.11
C ILE A 37 8.44 4.93 1.15
N LEU A 38 9.76 4.89 1.23
CA LEU A 38 10.53 5.76 2.15
C LEU A 38 10.29 7.24 1.89
N ARG A 39 10.20 7.67 0.62
CA ARG A 39 9.92 9.07 0.27
C ARG A 39 8.54 9.55 0.73
N ILE A 40 7.60 8.63 0.96
CA ILE A 40 6.27 8.98 1.48
C ILE A 40 6.38 9.51 2.92
N GLU A 41 7.38 9.07 3.70
CA GLU A 41 7.62 9.59 5.05
C GLU A 41 7.83 11.10 5.06
N ASP A 42 8.38 11.67 3.99
CA ASP A 42 8.58 13.11 3.81
C ASP A 42 7.42 13.80 3.06
N GLY A 43 6.30 13.08 2.85
CA GLY A 43 5.15 13.56 2.08
C GLY A 43 5.32 13.48 0.56
N ASN A 44 6.35 12.81 0.06
CA ASN A 44 6.60 12.68 -1.38
C ASN A 44 5.97 11.41 -1.95
N PHE A 45 4.67 11.44 -2.21
CA PHE A 45 3.91 10.30 -2.76
C PHE A 45 4.22 9.96 -4.22
N GLY A 46 4.71 10.94 -4.99
CA GLY A 46 4.93 10.80 -6.43
C GLY A 46 3.64 10.45 -7.16
N ASP A 47 3.70 9.47 -8.07
CA ASP A 47 2.49 9.00 -8.77
C ASP A 47 1.58 8.19 -7.83
N CYS A 48 0.47 8.81 -7.40
CA CYS A 48 -0.59 8.22 -6.60
C CYS A 48 -1.97 8.67 -7.09
N LYS A 49 -3.01 7.94 -6.72
CA LYS A 49 -4.40 8.29 -7.05
C LYS A 49 -5.32 8.00 -5.87
N LYS A 50 -6.13 8.98 -5.50
CA LYS A 50 -7.25 8.78 -4.56
C LYS A 50 -8.38 8.02 -5.27
N LEU A 51 -8.82 6.91 -4.70
CA LEU A 51 -9.85 6.03 -5.28
C LEU A 51 -11.20 6.19 -4.58
N SER A 52 -11.17 6.48 -3.28
CA SER A 52 -12.34 6.83 -2.47
C SER A 52 -11.93 7.83 -1.38
N ASN A 53 -12.83 8.15 -0.46
CA ASN A 53 -12.49 9.00 0.70
C ASN A 53 -11.39 8.41 1.58
N GLU A 54 -11.19 7.08 1.54
CA GLU A 54 -10.41 6.34 2.53
C GLU A 54 -9.30 5.50 1.90
N ILE A 55 -9.40 5.20 0.60
CA ILE A 55 -8.42 4.37 -0.11
C ILE A 55 -7.78 5.18 -1.23
N SER A 56 -6.46 5.08 -1.28
CA SER A 56 -5.62 5.58 -2.36
C SER A 56 -4.72 4.46 -2.89
N GLU A 57 -4.21 4.63 -4.11
CA GLU A 57 -3.22 3.73 -4.71
C GLU A 57 -1.92 4.47 -5.03
N LEU A 58 -0.79 3.87 -4.67
CA LEU A 58 0.52 4.20 -5.23
C LEU A 58 0.66 3.49 -6.57
N ARG A 59 1.06 4.22 -7.60
CA ARG A 59 1.22 3.67 -8.94
C ARG A 59 2.69 3.56 -9.31
N PHE A 60 3.07 2.40 -9.81
CA PHE A 60 4.40 2.13 -10.33
C PHE A 60 4.25 1.83 -11.83
N THR A 61 4.95 2.59 -12.67
CA THR A 61 4.87 2.53 -14.14
C THR A 61 5.86 1.55 -14.76
N PHE A 62 6.57 0.77 -13.95
CA PHE A 62 7.51 -0.26 -14.37
C PHE A 62 7.00 -1.67 -14.05
N GLY A 63 7.68 -2.68 -14.59
CA GLY A 63 7.30 -4.07 -14.41
C GLY A 63 5.90 -4.34 -14.95
N LYS A 64 5.07 -5.02 -14.15
CA LYS A 64 3.68 -5.35 -14.51
C LYS A 64 2.69 -4.20 -14.30
N GLY A 65 3.18 -3.01 -13.95
CA GLY A 65 2.32 -1.88 -13.55
C GLY A 65 1.82 -2.02 -12.11
N TYR A 66 2.72 -2.27 -11.17
CA TYR A 66 2.37 -2.54 -9.77
C TYR A 66 1.54 -1.42 -9.11
N ARG A 67 0.71 -1.81 -8.16
CA ARG A 67 -0.05 -0.90 -7.29
C ARG A 67 0.18 -1.29 -5.83
N VAL A 68 0.14 -0.30 -4.95
CA VAL A 68 0.01 -0.54 -3.51
C VAL A 68 -1.15 0.31 -3.01
N TYR A 69 -2.15 -0.33 -2.46
CA TYR A 69 -3.32 0.32 -1.90
C TYR A 69 -3.05 0.68 -0.45
N TYR A 70 -3.42 1.90 -0.08
CA TYR A 70 -3.16 2.42 1.25
C TYR A 70 -4.32 3.30 1.74
N THR A 71 -4.38 3.46 3.05
CA THR A 71 -5.19 4.49 3.71
C THR A 71 -4.27 5.48 4.43
N GLU A 72 -4.78 6.68 4.65
CA GLU A 72 -4.13 7.71 5.46
C GLU A 72 -5.00 8.02 6.67
N LYS A 73 -4.42 7.90 7.87
CA LYS A 73 -5.10 8.22 9.13
C LYS A 73 -4.11 8.92 10.06
N ASN A 74 -4.41 10.14 10.50
CA ASN A 74 -3.62 10.89 11.47
C ASN A 74 -2.10 10.92 11.13
N SER A 75 -1.75 11.28 9.89
CA SER A 75 -0.36 11.26 9.38
C SER A 75 0.32 9.88 9.40
N THR A 76 -0.47 8.80 9.46
CA THR A 76 0.02 7.42 9.28
C THR A 76 -0.50 6.89 7.95
N ILE A 77 0.40 6.40 7.12
CA ILE A 77 0.10 5.70 5.88
C ILE A 77 0.14 4.21 6.15
N VAL A 78 -1.01 3.54 6.00
CA VAL A 78 -1.13 2.11 6.22
C VAL A 78 -1.21 1.42 4.86
N LEU A 79 -0.21 0.61 4.54
CA LEU A 79 -0.16 -0.17 3.31
C LEU A 79 -0.97 -1.46 3.50
N LEU A 80 -2.06 -1.59 2.73
CA LEU A 80 -3.09 -2.61 2.93
C LEU A 80 -2.80 -3.87 2.11
N ILE A 81 -2.65 -3.70 0.80
CA ILE A 81 -2.42 -4.78 -0.15
C ILE A 81 -1.74 -4.25 -1.41
N ASN A 82 -1.04 -5.12 -2.13
CA ASN A 82 -0.49 -4.83 -3.44
C ASN A 82 -1.45 -5.27 -4.57
N GLY A 83 -1.43 -4.57 -5.70
CA GLY A 83 -2.01 -4.99 -6.97
C GLY A 83 -0.89 -5.38 -7.94
N GLY A 84 -0.95 -6.60 -8.48
CA GLY A 84 0.10 -7.16 -9.34
C GLY A 84 -0.14 -7.02 -10.83
N ASP A 85 -1.36 -6.73 -11.25
CA ASP A 85 -1.79 -6.60 -12.64
C ASP A 85 -3.02 -5.69 -12.72
N LYS A 86 -3.01 -4.75 -13.67
CA LYS A 86 -4.12 -3.82 -13.94
C LYS A 86 -5.45 -4.55 -14.22
N SER A 87 -5.41 -5.77 -14.76
CA SER A 87 -6.62 -6.57 -15.04
C SER A 87 -7.43 -6.96 -13.80
N ARG A 88 -6.82 -6.89 -12.60
CA ARG A 88 -7.43 -7.27 -11.32
C ARG A 88 -7.75 -6.08 -10.41
N GLN A 89 -7.60 -4.85 -10.91
CA GLN A 89 -7.70 -3.64 -10.10
C GLN A 89 -9.00 -3.57 -9.27
N SER A 90 -10.16 -3.93 -9.84
CA SER A 90 -11.43 -3.88 -9.09
C SER A 90 -11.45 -4.83 -7.89
N LYS A 91 -10.93 -6.06 -8.07
CA LYS A 91 -10.85 -7.04 -6.98
C LYS A 91 -9.86 -6.62 -5.90
N ASP A 92 -8.73 -6.02 -6.31
CA ASP A 92 -7.74 -5.53 -5.37
C ASP A 92 -8.28 -4.34 -4.54
N ILE A 93 -9.12 -3.49 -5.15
CA ILE A 93 -9.82 -2.39 -4.44
C ILE A 93 -10.83 -2.93 -3.43
N GLU A 94 -11.63 -3.92 -3.81
CA GLU A 94 -12.57 -4.57 -2.88
C GLU A 94 -11.82 -5.20 -1.70
N LYS A 95 -10.73 -5.90 -1.99
CA LYS A 95 -9.88 -6.49 -0.95
C LYS A 95 -9.25 -5.43 -0.04
N ALA A 96 -8.80 -4.31 -0.61
CA ALA A 96 -8.27 -3.20 0.16
C ALA A 96 -9.33 -2.61 1.12
N LYS A 97 -10.61 -2.54 0.72
CA LYS A 97 -11.70 -2.12 1.61
C LYS A 97 -11.90 -3.10 2.76
N GLU A 98 -11.97 -4.40 2.49
CA GLU A 98 -12.06 -5.43 3.55
C GLU A 98 -10.91 -5.31 4.55
N TYR A 99 -9.69 -5.10 4.05
CA TYR A 99 -8.48 -4.97 4.84
C TYR A 99 -8.42 -3.67 5.65
N LEU A 100 -8.98 -2.59 5.12
CA LEU A 100 -9.15 -1.34 5.85
C LEU A 100 -10.10 -1.51 7.03
N GLU A 101 -11.26 -2.14 6.82
CA GLU A 101 -12.23 -2.41 7.90
C GLU A 101 -11.62 -3.28 8.99
N PHE A 102 -10.87 -4.32 8.58
CA PHE A 102 -10.13 -5.14 9.54
C PHE A 102 -9.11 -4.32 10.35
N TRP A 103 -8.33 -3.46 9.69
CA TRP A 103 -7.35 -2.61 10.38
C TRP A 103 -8.03 -1.68 11.39
N ARG A 104 -9.19 -1.09 11.07
CA ARG A 104 -9.94 -0.20 11.97
C ARG A 104 -10.36 -0.90 13.24
N LEU A 105 -10.99 -2.07 13.14
CA LEU A 105 -11.47 -2.84 14.30
C LEU A 105 -10.37 -3.21 15.30
N LYS A 106 -9.10 -3.17 14.90
CA LYS A 106 -7.95 -3.43 15.78
C LYS A 106 -7.37 -2.16 16.42
N ASN A 107 -7.59 -1.00 15.80
CA ASN A 107 -6.96 0.27 16.17
C ASN A 107 -7.96 1.33 16.71
N GLU A 108 -9.23 0.95 16.85
CA GLU A 108 -10.29 1.64 17.60
C GLU A 108 -10.55 0.91 18.92
#